data_AF-A0AAV5S7D3-F1
#
_entry.id   AF-A0AAV5S7D3-F1
#
_cell.length_a   1.000
_cell.length_b   1.000
_cell.length_c   1.000
_cell.angle_alpha   90.00
_cell.angle_beta   90.00
_cell.angle_gamma   90.00
#
_symmetry.space_group_name_H-M   'P 1'
#
loop_
_entity.id
_entity.type
_entity.pdbx_description
1 polymer ?
#
loop_
_entity_poly.entity_id
_entity_poly.type
_entity_poly.pdbx_seq_one_letter_code
_entity_poly.pdbx_strand_id
1 'polypeptide(L)'
;MQHNYLIWVPKYAFDDSPGLYSCLYIFEILMIVTQLIADPFIIYRMYRTRPLHRNIRLIIVSCLSFTGLSSICRLVLLFFQYTGIPPPESGKYSVVLIASLGREVGLGVLVAIPFDVAVERIVATRHWSWYERESADTLWVFVCLLIFSVFIALLNGVCYVYEADFYRHISVALFDIFVQG
;
A
#
# COMPACT_ATOMS: atom_id res chain seq x y z
N MET A 1 2.58 20.65 21.54
CA MET A 1 1.79 20.33 20.34
C MET A 1 1.63 18.83 20.30
N GLN A 2 0.43 18.31 20.55
CA GLN A 2 0.16 16.89 20.37
C GLN A 2 0.12 16.61 18.87
N HIS A 3 0.97 15.70 18.48
CA HIS A 3 1.29 15.34 17.12
C HIS A 3 0.24 14.32 16.64
N ASN A 4 -0.86 14.84 16.06
CA ASN A 4 -2.06 14.11 15.61
C ASN A 4 -1.84 13.27 14.33
N TYR A 5 -0.63 12.78 14.08
CA TYR A 5 -0.22 12.27 12.76
C TYR A 5 -0.56 10.81 12.49
N LEU A 6 -1.26 10.17 13.41
CA LEU A 6 -1.59 8.76 13.33
C LEU A 6 -3.08 8.66 13.58
N ILE A 7 -3.76 7.95 12.68
CA ILE A 7 -5.17 7.59 12.86
C ILE A 7 -5.24 6.68 14.07
N TRP A 8 -5.45 7.33 15.21
CA TRP A 8 -5.51 6.72 16.51
C TRP A 8 -6.97 6.45 16.82
N VAL A 9 -7.26 5.18 17.10
CA VAL A 9 -8.43 4.88 17.92
C VAL A 9 -8.08 5.44 19.31
N PRO A 10 -8.80 6.46 19.78
CA PRO A 10 -8.45 7.09 21.03
C PRO A 10 -8.57 6.06 22.16
N LYS A 11 -7.69 6.12 23.15
CA LYS A 11 -7.69 5.15 24.26
C LYS A 11 -9.06 5.08 24.96
N TYR A 12 -9.74 6.21 25.07
CA TYR A 12 -11.09 6.30 25.65
C TYR A 12 -12.16 5.50 24.87
N ALA A 13 -11.99 5.30 23.57
CA ALA A 13 -12.91 4.47 22.79
C ALA A 13 -12.84 3.00 23.21
N PHE A 14 -11.68 2.52 23.68
CA PHE A 14 -11.56 1.17 24.24
C PHE A 14 -12.20 1.04 25.61
N ASP A 15 -12.15 2.10 26.40
CA ASP A 15 -12.68 2.10 27.77
C ASP A 15 -14.22 1.98 27.77
N ASP A 16 -14.89 2.53 26.76
CA ASP A 16 -16.35 2.47 26.64
C ASP A 16 -16.89 1.08 26.27
N SER A 17 -16.12 0.26 25.53
CA SER A 17 -16.59 -1.04 25.01
C SER A 17 -15.45 -2.03 24.72
N PRO A 18 -14.70 -2.49 25.73
CA PRO A 18 -13.47 -3.27 25.53
C PRO A 18 -13.72 -4.63 24.86
N GLY A 19 -14.87 -5.25 25.10
CA GLY A 19 -15.26 -6.53 24.49
C GLY A 19 -15.42 -6.44 22.97
N LEU A 20 -16.10 -5.39 22.48
CA LEU A 20 -16.33 -5.19 21.05
C LEU A 20 -15.00 -5.02 20.30
N TYR A 21 -14.12 -4.14 20.79
CA TYR A 21 -12.82 -3.89 20.16
C TYR A 21 -11.92 -5.12 20.19
N SER A 22 -11.95 -5.91 21.28
CA SER A 22 -11.21 -7.16 21.36
C SER A 22 -11.68 -8.17 20.29
N CYS A 23 -13.00 -8.30 20.08
CA CYS A 23 -13.54 -9.14 19.02
C CYS A 23 -13.13 -8.68 17.62
N LEU A 24 -13.16 -7.37 17.35
CA LEU A 24 -12.74 -6.80 16.07
C LEU A 24 -11.24 -7.08 15.79
N TYR A 25 -10.38 -6.93 16.80
CA TYR A 25 -8.96 -7.23 16.65
C TYR A 25 -8.66 -8.71 16.46
N ILE A 26 -9.34 -9.60 17.18
CA ILE A 26 -9.20 -11.04 16.95
C ILE A 26 -9.60 -11.37 15.52
N PHE A 27 -10.74 -10.83 15.06
CA PHE A 27 -11.20 -11.03 13.69
C PHE A 27 -10.21 -10.50 12.65
N GLU A 28 -9.71 -9.27 12.83
CA GLU A 28 -8.73 -8.66 11.93
C GLU A 28 -7.42 -9.48 11.87
N ILE A 29 -6.91 -9.95 13.01
CA ILE A 29 -5.72 -10.81 13.08
C ILE A 29 -5.97 -12.14 12.34
N LEU A 30 -7.12 -12.77 12.54
CA LEU A 30 -7.47 -14.02 11.86
C LEU A 30 -7.54 -13.83 10.34
N MET A 31 -8.10 -12.72 9.87
CA MET A 31 -8.16 -12.38 8.44
C MET A 31 -6.74 -12.19 7.87
N ILE A 32 -5.89 -11.43 8.56
CA ILE A 32 -4.50 -11.19 8.14
C ILE A 32 -3.70 -12.50 8.10
N VAL A 33 -3.78 -13.32 9.14
CA VAL A 33 -3.05 -14.61 9.19
C VAL A 33 -3.53 -15.54 8.07
N THR A 34 -4.84 -15.61 7.84
CA THR A 34 -5.41 -16.40 6.74
C THR A 34 -4.87 -15.93 5.39
N GLN A 35 -4.83 -14.61 5.17
CA GLN A 35 -4.30 -14.03 3.94
C GLN A 35 -2.81 -14.35 3.77
N LEU A 36 -1.99 -14.14 4.80
CA LEU A 36 -0.54 -14.42 4.75
C LEU A 36 -0.23 -15.89 4.48
N ILE A 37 -1.08 -16.80 4.96
CA ILE A 37 -0.98 -18.23 4.64
C ILE A 37 -1.40 -18.47 3.18
N ALA A 38 -2.46 -17.85 2.69
CA ALA A 38 -2.99 -18.06 1.34
C ALA A 38 -2.10 -17.45 0.22
N ASP A 39 -1.56 -16.26 0.43
CA ASP A 39 -0.77 -15.48 -0.53
C ASP A 39 0.33 -16.29 -1.23
N PRO A 40 1.23 -17.04 -0.54
CA PRO A 40 2.27 -17.82 -1.21
C PRO A 40 1.70 -18.90 -2.14
N PHE A 41 0.57 -19.53 -1.78
CA PHE A 41 -0.07 -20.52 -2.65
C PHE A 41 -0.67 -19.86 -3.88
N ILE A 42 -1.32 -18.70 -3.73
CA ILE A 42 -1.90 -17.94 -4.84
C ILE A 42 -0.80 -17.46 -5.78
N ILE A 43 0.28 -16.87 -5.24
CA ILE A 43 1.45 -16.43 -6.01
C ILE A 43 2.05 -17.61 -6.78
N TYR A 44 2.29 -18.74 -6.13
CA TYR A 44 2.82 -19.95 -6.77
C TYR A 44 1.92 -20.42 -7.93
N ARG A 45 0.60 -20.46 -7.71
CA ARG A 45 -0.37 -20.85 -8.76
C ARG A 45 -0.39 -19.85 -9.90
N MET A 46 -0.35 -18.55 -9.60
CA MET A 46 -0.36 -17.48 -10.60
C MET A 46 0.86 -17.57 -11.54
N TYR A 47 2.04 -17.89 -11.01
CA TYR A 47 3.23 -18.15 -11.83
C TYR A 47 3.10 -19.36 -12.75
N ARG A 48 2.30 -20.37 -12.38
CA ARG A 48 2.08 -21.60 -13.18
C ARG A 48 0.97 -21.45 -14.21
N THR A 49 0.10 -20.45 -14.10
CA THR A 49 -1.03 -20.23 -15.02
C THR A 49 -0.53 -19.77 -16.38
N ARG A 50 -0.65 -20.60 -17.41
CA ARG A 50 -0.24 -20.29 -18.80
C ARG A 50 -1.20 -19.45 -19.66
N PRO A 51 -2.53 -19.45 -19.48
CA PRO A 51 -3.39 -18.65 -20.37
C PRO A 51 -3.26 -17.14 -20.15
N LEU A 52 -2.59 -16.70 -19.09
CA LEU A 52 -2.38 -15.28 -18.79
C LEU A 52 -1.03 -14.80 -19.31
N HIS A 53 -1.06 -13.65 -20.00
CA HIS A 53 0.14 -12.95 -20.45
C HIS A 53 1.10 -12.68 -19.28
N ARG A 54 2.40 -12.77 -19.54
CA ARG A 54 3.45 -12.62 -18.52
C ARG A 54 3.30 -11.36 -17.65
N ASN A 55 3.06 -10.20 -18.25
CA ASN A 55 2.96 -8.93 -17.50
C ASN A 55 1.76 -8.90 -16.55
N ILE A 56 0.61 -9.44 -16.96
CA ILE A 56 -0.58 -9.52 -16.10
C ILE A 56 -0.32 -10.40 -14.88
N ARG A 57 0.38 -11.53 -15.07
CA ARG A 57 0.78 -12.39 -13.95
C ARG A 57 1.67 -11.64 -12.97
N LEU A 58 2.64 -10.89 -13.48
CA LEU A 58 3.56 -10.10 -12.65
C LEU A 58 2.83 -8.98 -11.89
N ILE A 59 1.87 -8.28 -12.51
CA ILE A 59 1.03 -7.29 -11.83
C ILE A 59 0.29 -7.93 -10.65
N ILE A 60 -0.35 -9.08 -10.88
CA ILE A 60 -1.10 -9.78 -9.83
C ILE A 60 -0.16 -10.28 -8.71
N VAL A 61 0.99 -10.85 -9.07
CA VAL A 61 1.98 -11.32 -8.08
C VAL A 61 2.53 -10.16 -7.26
N SER A 62 2.86 -9.03 -7.89
CA SER A 62 3.32 -7.84 -7.20
C SER A 62 2.24 -7.31 -6.25
N CYS A 63 0.99 -7.22 -6.71
CA CYS A 63 -0.15 -6.87 -5.86
C CYS A 63 -0.23 -7.73 -4.60
N LEU A 64 -0.21 -9.07 -4.75
CA LEU A 64 -0.29 -9.99 -3.61
C LEU A 64 0.92 -9.81 -2.68
N SER A 65 2.11 -9.57 -3.25
CA SER A 65 3.32 -9.32 -2.46
C SER A 65 3.23 -8.02 -1.64
N PHE A 66 2.73 -6.93 -2.24
CA PHE A 66 2.50 -5.65 -1.55
C PHE A 66 1.38 -5.74 -0.50
N THR A 67 0.33 -6.51 -0.77
CA THR A 67 -0.77 -6.73 0.17
C THR A 67 -0.31 -7.57 1.36
N GLY A 68 0.51 -8.60 1.14
CA GLY A 68 1.16 -9.37 2.20
C GLY A 68 2.08 -8.50 3.06
N LEU A 69 2.91 -7.65 2.45
CA LEU A 69 3.75 -6.70 3.18
C LEU A 69 2.92 -5.70 4.02
N SER A 70 1.86 -5.14 3.43
CA SER A 70 0.91 -4.26 4.14
C SER A 70 0.25 -4.95 5.33
N SER A 71 -0.07 -6.24 5.20
CA SER A 71 -0.64 -7.06 6.27
C SER A 71 0.34 -7.28 7.42
N ILE A 72 1.62 -7.51 7.13
CA ILE A 72 2.68 -7.57 8.15
C ILE A 72 2.81 -6.22 8.87
N CYS A 73 2.83 -5.11 8.12
CA CYS A 73 2.83 -3.77 8.69
C CYS A 73 1.60 -3.55 9.60
N ARG A 74 0.43 -4.04 9.21
CA ARG A 74 -0.79 -3.95 10.02
C ARG A 74 -0.69 -4.73 11.33
N LEU A 75 -0.08 -5.92 11.34
CA LEU A 75 0.18 -6.66 12.58
C LEU A 75 1.10 -5.89 13.53
N VAL A 76 2.14 -5.24 13.01
CA VAL A 76 3.03 -4.38 13.81
C VAL A 76 2.25 -3.22 14.43
N LEU A 77 1.38 -2.57 13.64
CA LEU A 77 0.53 -1.49 14.13
C LEU A 77 -0.46 -1.98 15.20
N LEU A 78 -1.08 -3.15 15.01
CA LEU A 78 -1.98 -3.76 16.00
C LEU A 78 -1.25 -4.07 17.32
N PHE A 79 -0.01 -4.55 17.25
CA PHE A 79 0.81 -4.78 18.44
C PHE A 79 1.04 -3.49 19.25
N PHE A 80 1.38 -2.38 18.58
CA PHE A 80 1.55 -1.08 19.26
C PHE A 80 0.23 -0.43 19.68
N GLN A 81 -0.87 -0.70 18.98
CA GLN A 81 -2.21 -0.31 19.42
C GLN A 81 -2.61 -1.02 20.71
N TYR A 82 -2.26 -2.30 20.85
CA TYR A 82 -2.55 -3.09 22.05
C TYR A 82 -1.61 -2.78 23.24
N THR A 83 -0.30 -2.71 22.99
CA THR A 83 0.70 -2.50 24.06
C THR A 83 0.88 -1.05 24.48
N GLY A 84 0.36 -0.11 23.68
CA GLY A 84 0.51 1.32 23.89
C GLY A 84 1.64 1.91 23.03
N ILE A 85 1.47 3.20 22.72
CA ILE A 85 2.40 3.95 21.86
C ILE A 85 3.72 4.12 22.58
N PRO A 86 4.83 3.77 21.93
CA PRO A 86 6.12 4.06 22.50
C PRO A 86 6.36 5.59 22.37
N PRO A 87 6.85 6.28 23.42
CA PRO A 87 7.01 7.72 23.39
C PRO A 87 7.95 8.15 22.24
N PRO A 88 7.85 9.38 21.71
CA PRO A 88 8.66 9.83 20.57
C PRO A 88 10.18 9.67 20.77
N GLU A 89 10.61 9.79 22.03
CA GLU A 89 12.02 9.64 22.44
C GLU A 89 12.49 8.18 22.43
N SER A 90 11.57 7.23 22.46
CA SER A 90 11.92 5.83 22.26
C SER A 90 12.14 5.60 20.77
N GLY A 91 13.32 5.11 20.39
CA GLY A 91 13.65 4.78 18.99
C GLY A 91 12.69 3.79 18.29
N LYS A 92 11.63 3.33 18.97
CA LYS A 92 10.50 2.57 18.44
C LYS A 92 9.49 3.41 17.66
N TYR A 93 9.50 4.75 17.78
CA TYR A 93 8.61 5.63 17.01
C TYR A 93 8.81 5.47 15.49
N SER A 94 10.06 5.32 15.05
CA SER A 94 10.40 5.08 13.64
C SER A 94 9.78 3.79 13.10
N VAL A 95 9.67 2.74 13.93
CA VAL A 95 9.05 1.46 13.55
C VAL A 95 7.57 1.65 13.26
N VAL A 96 6.86 2.42 14.10
CA VAL A 96 5.44 2.73 13.91
C VAL A 96 5.23 3.55 12.64
N LEU A 97 6.10 4.54 12.38
CA LEU A 97 6.05 5.35 11.17
C LEU A 97 6.27 4.52 9.90
N ILE A 98 7.30 3.67 9.90
CA ILE A 98 7.59 2.78 8.76
C ILE A 98 6.44 1.78 8.54
N ALA A 99 5.87 1.23 9.62
CA ALA A 99 4.72 0.33 9.51
C ALA A 99 3.48 1.06 8.97
N SER A 100 3.24 2.30 9.39
CA SER A 100 2.14 3.12 8.84
C SER A 100 2.34 3.38 7.35
N LEU A 101 3.53 3.82 6.94
CA LEU A 101 3.85 4.07 5.53
C LEU A 101 3.77 2.78 4.70
N GLY A 102 4.31 1.66 5.19
CA GLY A 102 4.25 0.37 4.50
C GLY A 102 2.83 -0.13 4.28
N ARG A 103 1.94 0.09 5.27
CA ARG A 103 0.50 -0.20 5.12
C ARG A 103 -0.11 0.61 3.98
N GLU A 104 0.09 1.93 4.00
CA GLU A 104 -0.45 2.85 2.99
C GLU A 104 0.10 2.58 1.59
N VAL A 105 1.38 2.26 1.47
CA VAL A 105 1.99 1.90 0.17
C VAL A 105 1.33 0.66 -0.40
N GLY A 106 1.12 -0.39 0.39
CA GLY A 106 0.47 -1.60 -0.12
C GLY A 106 -0.99 -1.35 -0.52
N LEU A 107 -1.73 -0.53 0.22
CA LEU A 107 -3.09 -0.14 -0.15
C LEU A 107 -3.10 0.71 -1.45
N GLY A 108 -2.18 1.67 -1.57
CA GLY A 108 -2.05 2.51 -2.76
C GLY A 108 -1.72 1.71 -4.01
N VAL A 109 -0.81 0.74 -3.92
CA VAL A 109 -0.49 -0.17 -5.02
C VAL A 109 -1.71 -1.03 -5.40
N LEU A 110 -2.47 -1.54 -4.42
CA LEU A 110 -3.69 -2.32 -4.67
C LEU A 110 -4.72 -1.51 -5.45
N VAL A 111 -4.93 -0.25 -5.07
CA VAL A 111 -5.87 0.68 -5.74
C VAL A 111 -5.40 1.05 -7.15
N ALA A 112 -4.09 1.05 -7.42
CA ALA A 112 -3.53 1.41 -8.73
C ALA A 112 -3.66 0.29 -9.79
N ILE A 113 -4.00 -0.95 -9.42
CA ILE A 113 -4.05 -2.09 -10.35
C ILE A 113 -4.97 -1.87 -11.56
N PRO A 114 -6.21 -1.37 -11.41
CA PRO A 114 -7.08 -1.15 -12.57
C PRO A 114 -6.46 -0.17 -13.57
N PHE A 115 -5.75 0.84 -13.07
CA PHE A 115 -5.00 1.77 -13.89
C PHE A 115 -3.82 1.08 -14.59
N ASP A 116 -3.01 0.31 -13.86
CA ASP A 116 -1.87 -0.42 -14.43
C ASP A 116 -2.30 -1.39 -15.54
N VAL A 117 -3.42 -2.11 -15.33
CA VAL A 117 -4.01 -2.97 -16.34
C VAL A 117 -4.52 -2.16 -17.53
N ALA A 118 -5.19 -1.02 -17.31
CA ALA A 118 -5.67 -0.18 -18.41
C ALA A 118 -4.52 0.35 -19.28
N VAL A 119 -3.43 0.84 -18.66
CA VAL A 119 -2.24 1.31 -19.38
C VAL A 119 -1.55 0.18 -20.12
N GLU A 120 -1.40 -0.99 -19.49
CA GLU A 120 -0.87 -2.19 -20.15
C GLU A 120 -1.70 -2.55 -21.40
N ARG A 121 -3.03 -2.50 -21.31
CA ARG A 121 -3.91 -2.78 -22.45
C ARG A 121 -3.77 -1.74 -23.55
N ILE A 122 -3.64 -0.45 -23.23
CA ILE A 122 -3.39 0.60 -24.22
C ILE A 122 -2.07 0.34 -24.97
N VAL A 123 -1.00 -0.03 -24.27
CA VAL A 123 0.29 -0.36 -24.88
C VAL A 123 0.17 -1.60 -25.76
N ALA A 124 -0.49 -2.66 -25.27
CA ALA A 124 -0.71 -3.89 -26.01
C ALA A 124 -1.53 -3.66 -27.29
N THR A 125 -2.56 -2.81 -27.26
CA THR A 125 -3.36 -2.48 -28.44
C THR A 125 -2.56 -1.71 -29.48
N ARG A 126 -1.67 -0.79 -29.06
CA ARG A 126 -0.85 0.00 -30.01
C ARG A 126 0.35 -0.77 -30.56
N HIS A 127 0.93 -1.67 -29.77
CA HIS A 127 2.16 -2.40 -30.10
C HIS A 127 1.97 -3.91 -30.08
N TRP A 128 0.84 -4.40 -30.61
CA TRP A 128 0.41 -5.81 -30.55
C TRP A 128 1.50 -6.81 -30.94
N SER A 129 2.15 -6.62 -32.10
CA SER A 129 3.14 -7.57 -32.64
C SER A 129 4.42 -7.66 -31.80
N TRP A 130 4.74 -6.62 -31.04
CA TRP A 130 5.83 -6.62 -30.07
C TRP A 130 5.37 -7.25 -28.76
N TYR A 131 4.15 -6.94 -28.32
CA TYR A 131 3.56 -7.43 -27.08
C TYR A 131 3.37 -8.96 -27.09
N GLU A 132 2.84 -9.51 -28.18
CA GLU A 132 2.57 -10.94 -28.36
C GLU A 132 3.84 -11.82 -28.30
N ARG A 133 5.02 -11.24 -28.52
CA ARG A 133 6.30 -11.98 -28.45
C ARG A 133 6.72 -12.32 -27.02
N GLU A 134 6.09 -11.73 -26.01
CA GLU A 134 6.46 -11.85 -24.59
C GLU A 134 7.97 -11.69 -24.33
N SER A 135 8.65 -10.86 -25.14
CA SER A 135 10.11 -10.68 -25.04
C SER A 135 10.50 -10.01 -23.74
N ALA A 136 11.79 -10.09 -23.37
CA ALA A 136 12.31 -9.40 -22.18
C ALA A 136 12.03 -7.89 -22.20
N ASP A 137 11.89 -7.29 -23.38
CA ASP A 137 11.60 -5.86 -23.52
C ASP A 137 10.20 -5.50 -23.00
N THR A 138 9.23 -6.42 -23.13
CA THR A 138 7.86 -6.19 -22.62
C THR A 138 7.82 -6.09 -21.09
N LEU A 139 8.83 -6.63 -20.41
CA LEU A 139 8.98 -6.54 -18.95
C LEU A 139 9.21 -5.11 -18.48
N TRP A 140 9.85 -4.27 -19.29
CA TRP A 140 10.11 -2.87 -18.93
C TRP A 140 8.81 -2.08 -18.74
N VAL A 141 7.76 -2.39 -19.50
CA VAL A 141 6.43 -1.76 -19.29
C VAL A 141 5.91 -2.06 -17.89
N PHE A 142 6.01 -3.32 -17.47
CA PHE A 142 5.63 -3.71 -16.12
C PHE A 142 6.50 -3.01 -15.05
N VAL A 143 7.82 -2.96 -15.22
CA VAL A 143 8.72 -2.30 -14.27
C VAL A 143 8.40 -0.81 -14.15
N CYS A 144 8.20 -0.11 -15.27
CA CYS A 144 7.83 1.30 -15.28
C CYS A 144 6.48 1.56 -14.59
N LEU A 145 5.47 0.74 -14.87
CA LEU A 145 4.17 0.82 -14.21
C LEU A 145 4.29 0.60 -12.70
N LEU A 146 5.04 -0.44 -12.29
CA LEU A 146 5.24 -0.75 -10.88
C LEU A 146 5.95 0.39 -10.14
N ILE A 147 7.02 0.95 -10.72
CA ILE A 147 7.73 2.10 -10.14
C ILE A 147 6.80 3.30 -10.01
N PHE A 148 6.01 3.59 -11.05
CA PHE A 148 5.05 4.68 -11.02
C PHE A 148 4.00 4.49 -9.93
N SER A 149 3.38 3.31 -9.84
CA SER A 149 2.37 2.98 -8.84
C SER A 149 2.92 3.04 -7.42
N VAL A 150 4.13 2.51 -7.17
CA VAL A 150 4.81 2.62 -5.87
C VAL A 150 5.12 4.06 -5.53
N PHE A 151 5.57 4.87 -6.49
CA PHE A 151 5.86 6.28 -6.27
C PHE A 151 4.61 7.07 -5.88
N ILE A 152 3.49 6.88 -6.60
CA ILE A 152 2.21 7.53 -6.28
C ILE A 152 1.68 7.05 -4.92
N ALA A 153 1.76 5.74 -4.64
CA ALA A 153 1.34 5.18 -3.35
C ALA A 153 2.18 5.73 -2.19
N LEU A 154 3.49 5.87 -2.37
CA LEU A 154 4.38 6.46 -1.37
C LEU A 154 4.07 7.94 -1.15
N LEU A 155 3.88 8.71 -2.22
CA LEU A 155 3.51 10.12 -2.13
C LEU A 155 2.19 10.27 -1.35
N ASN A 156 1.18 9.47 -1.69
CA ASN A 156 -0.09 9.48 -0.98
C ASN A 156 0.07 9.08 0.50
N GLY A 157 0.83 8.03 0.79
CA GLY A 157 1.11 7.58 2.15
C GLY A 157 1.83 8.63 3.00
N VAL A 158 2.81 9.33 2.43
CA VAL A 158 3.47 10.47 3.08
C VAL A 158 2.46 11.58 3.36
N CYS A 159 1.68 11.98 2.36
CA CYS A 159 0.69 13.05 2.55
C CYS A 159 -0.38 12.67 3.58
N TYR A 160 -0.76 11.40 3.66
CA TYR A 160 -1.72 10.88 4.61
C TYR A 160 -1.18 10.89 6.05
N VAL A 161 0.05 10.42 6.24
CA VAL A 161 0.70 10.37 7.55
C VAL A 161 1.00 11.77 8.10
N TYR A 162 1.41 12.70 7.25
CA TYR A 162 1.72 14.07 7.68
C TYR A 162 0.51 15.01 7.71
N GLU A 163 -0.71 14.48 7.57
CA GLU A 163 -1.98 15.22 7.53
C GLU A 163 -2.07 16.32 6.43
N ALA A 164 -3.27 16.90 6.32
CA ALA A 164 -3.65 17.91 5.32
C ALA A 164 -2.79 19.19 5.31
N ASP A 165 -1.98 19.45 6.34
CA ASP A 165 -1.07 20.60 6.37
C ASP A 165 0.00 20.51 5.26
N PHE A 166 0.43 19.30 4.90
CA PHE A 166 1.32 19.11 3.75
C PHE A 166 0.61 19.45 2.42
N TYR A 167 -0.64 19.01 2.24
CA TYR A 167 -1.45 19.38 1.07
C TYR A 167 -1.72 20.88 1.00
N ARG A 168 -1.95 21.53 2.15
CA ARG A 168 -2.09 22.98 2.23
C ARG A 168 -0.80 23.69 1.79
N HIS A 169 0.37 23.22 2.18
CA HIS A 169 1.64 23.83 1.78
C HIS A 169 1.99 23.57 0.31
N ILE A 170 1.75 22.35 -0.21
CA ILE A 170 1.93 22.05 -1.63
C ILE A 170 0.95 22.85 -2.50
N SER A 171 -0.32 22.93 -2.12
CA SER A 171 -1.32 23.67 -2.90
C SER A 171 -0.99 25.17 -2.96
N VAL A 172 -0.53 25.75 -1.85
CA VAL A 172 -0.04 27.14 -1.82
C VAL A 172 1.20 27.29 -2.70
N ALA A 173 2.18 26.40 -2.61
CA ALA A 173 3.41 26.47 -3.42
C ALA A 173 3.14 26.32 -4.93
N LEU A 174 2.27 25.39 -5.32
CA LEU A 174 1.86 25.23 -6.72
C LEU A 174 1.07 26.45 -7.20
N PHE A 175 0.17 26.98 -6.38
CA PHE A 175 -0.58 28.20 -6.70
C PHE A 175 0.37 29.38 -6.95
N ASP A 176 1.37 29.58 -6.08
CA ASP A 176 2.36 30.65 -6.26
C ASP A 176 3.17 30.48 -7.56
N ILE A 177 3.56 29.25 -7.90
CA ILE A 177 4.28 28.95 -9.15
C ILE A 177 3.43 29.23 -10.39
N PHE A 178 2.15 28.86 -10.39
CA PHE A 178 1.28 28.98 -11.57
C PHE A 178 0.59 30.34 -11.73
N VAL A 179 0.45 31.12 -10.64
CA VAL A 179 -0.25 32.41 -10.65
C VAL A 179 0.70 33.59 -10.65
N GLN A 180 1.88 33.47 -10.03
CA GLN A 180 2.88 34.54 -9.99
C GLN A 180 4.03 34.35 -10.98
N GLY A 181 4.13 33.18 -11.62
CA GLY A 181 5.15 32.83 -12.63
C GLY A 181 4.76 33.16 -14.06
#